data_AF-A0A3D2W4L5-F1
#
_entry.id   AF-A0A3D2W4L5-F1
#
_cell.length_a   1.000
_cell.length_b   1.000
_cell.length_c   1.000
_cell.angle_alpha   90.00
_cell.angle_beta   90.00
_cell.angle_gamma   90.00
#
_symmetry.space_group_name_H-M   'P 1'
#
loop_
_entity.id
_entity.type
_entity.pdbx_description
1 polymer ?
#
loop_
_entity_poly.entity_id
_entity_poly.type
_entity_poly.pdbx_seq_one_letter_code
_entity_poly.pdbx_strand_id
1 'polypeptide(L)' 'VPIPAGTVPFLKQYRDVLRPVLLKGRSPLFFINRFGRKVTPRSVELLLQNKCAELGFRKHITPHKLRHSYATHML' A
#
# COMPACT_ATOMS: atom_id res chain seq x y z
N VAL A 1 16.56 5.25 2.96
CA VAL A 1 16.27 3.80 3.12
C VAL A 1 16.31 3.17 1.74
N PRO A 2 17.12 2.12 1.50
CA PRO A 2 17.16 1.43 0.22
C PRO A 2 15.81 0.74 -0.07
N ILE A 3 15.39 0.75 -1.34
CA ILE A 3 14.19 0.04 -1.79
C ILE A 3 14.64 -1.32 -2.34
N PRO A 4 14.11 -2.45 -1.85
CA PRO A 4 14.44 -3.76 -2.38
C PRO A 4 14.17 -3.84 -3.89
N ALA A 5 15.08 -4.47 -4.65
CA ALA A 5 14.96 -4.58 -6.10
C ALA A 5 13.64 -5.24 -6.53
N GLY A 6 13.17 -6.24 -5.77
CA GLY A 6 11.89 -6.91 -6.01
C GLY A 6 10.65 -6.01 -5.83
N THR A 7 10.76 -4.88 -5.15
CA THR A 7 9.65 -3.92 -4.96
C THR A 7 9.52 -2.95 -6.14
N VAL A 8 10.61 -2.68 -6.86
CA VAL A 8 10.66 -1.69 -7.95
C VAL A 8 9.64 -1.95 -9.06
N PRO A 9 9.43 -3.21 -9.54
CA PRO A 9 8.42 -3.48 -10.55
C PRO A 9 7.00 -3.07 -10.13
N PHE A 10 6.62 -3.32 -8.88
CA PHE A 10 5.30 -2.95 -8.36
C PHE A 10 5.12 -1.42 -8.26
N LEU A 11 6.17 -0.70 -7.87
CA LEU A 11 6.14 0.77 -7.83
C LEU A 11 6.01 1.36 -9.25
N LYS A 12 6.71 0.79 -10.23
CA LYS A 12 6.58 1.19 -11.64
C LYS A 12 5.19 0.89 -12.18
N GLN A 13 4.67 -0.31 -11.96
CA GLN A 13 3.31 -0.68 -12.35
C GLN A 13 2.27 0.27 -11.75
N TYR A 14 2.40 0.60 -10.46
CA TYR A 14 1.53 1.59 -9.83
C TYR A 14 1.65 2.97 -10.49
N ARG A 15 2.87 3.47 -10.67
CA ARG A 15 3.16 4.80 -11.23
C ARG A 15 2.67 4.94 -12.67
N ASP A 16 2.91 3.93 -13.50
CA ASP A 16 2.75 4.03 -14.96
C ASP A 16 1.38 3.56 -15.44
N VAL A 17 0.73 2.65 -14.71
CA VAL A 17 -0.54 2.04 -15.12
C VAL A 17 -1.69 2.47 -14.23
N LEU A 18 -1.58 2.32 -12.91
CA LEU A 18 -2.72 2.54 -12.00
C LEU A 18 -2.92 4.01 -11.65
N ARG A 19 -1.84 4.72 -11.30
CA ARG A 19 -1.89 6.10 -10.82
C ARG A 19 -2.49 7.07 -11.86
N PRO A 20 -2.18 7.00 -13.18
CA PRO A 20 -2.77 7.90 -14.16
C PRO A 20 -4.29 7.78 -14.25
N VAL A 21 -4.83 6.56 -14.08
CA VAL A 21 -6.28 6.29 -14.09
C VAL A 21 -6.98 6.88 -12.85
N LEU A 22 -6.29 6.90 -11.71
CA LEU A 22 -6.84 7.43 -10.44
C LEU A 22 -6.64 8.94 -10.28
N LEU A 23 -5.71 9.53 -11.03
CA LEU A 23 -5.30 10.91 -10.87
C LEU A 23 -6.34 11.86 -11.47
N LYS A 24 -6.94 12.70 -10.62
CA LYS A 24 -7.84 13.77 -11.03
C LYS A 24 -7.09 15.10 -10.95
N GLY A 25 -6.50 15.52 -12.06
CA GLY A 25 -5.71 16.76 -12.15
C GLY A 25 -4.24 16.56 -11.76
N ARG A 26 -3.66 17.50 -11.02
CA ARG A 26 -2.25 17.42 -10.57
C ARG A 26 -2.18 17.09 -9.08
N SER A 27 -1.28 16.18 -8.71
CA SER A 27 -0.99 15.84 -7.32
C SER A 27 0.50 15.56 -7.15
N PRO A 28 1.16 16.17 -6.15
CA PRO A 28 2.57 15.89 -5.84
C PRO A 28 2.75 14.57 -5.09
N LEU A 29 1.67 13.94 -4.63
CA LEU A 29 1.72 12.71 -3.84
C LEU A 29 1.99 11.50 -4.73
N PHE A 30 2.94 10.64 -4.32
CA PHE A 30 3.17 9.38 -5.01
C PHE A 30 1.93 8.50 -4.92
N PHE A 31 1.51 8.14 -3.69
CA PHE A 31 0.31 7.36 -3.44
C PHE A 31 -0.93 8.25 -3.29
N ILE A 32 -1.97 7.94 -4.06
CA ILE A 32 -3.30 8.56 -4.02
C ILE A 32 -4.38 7.49 -3.87
N ASN A 33 -5.49 7.86 -3.26
CA ASN A 33 -6.68 7.02 -3.16
C ASN A 33 -7.51 7.07 -4.46
N ARG A 34 -8.60 6.29 -4.53
CA ARG A 34 -9.51 6.25 -5.68
C ARG A 34 -10.17 7.58 -6.07
N PHE A 35 -10.10 8.58 -5.19
CA PHE A 35 -10.62 9.92 -5.42
C PHE A 35 -9.51 10.92 -5.83
N GLY A 36 -8.29 10.45 -6.06
CA GLY A 36 -7.13 11.29 -6.39
C GLY A 36 -6.54 12.04 -5.20
N ARG A 37 -6.96 11.73 -3.96
CA ARG A 37 -6.55 12.42 -2.73
C ARG A 37 -5.51 11.61 -1.96
N LYS A 38 -4.94 12.22 -0.90
CA LYS A 38 -4.00 11.57 0.01
C LYS A 38 -4.57 10.26 0.58
N VAL A 39 -3.75 9.22 0.60
CA VAL A 39 -4.03 7.99 1.33
C VAL A 39 -3.89 8.25 2.83
N THR A 40 -4.86 7.82 3.63
CA THR A 40 -4.82 7.96 5.09
C THR A 40 -4.41 6.66 5.76
N PRO A 41 -3.77 6.69 6.95
CA PRO A 41 -3.43 5.47 7.69
C PRO A 41 -4.64 4.55 7.90
N ARG A 42 -5.80 5.13 8.25
CA ARG A 42 -7.05 4.38 8.41
C ARG A 42 -7.49 3.68 7.13
N SER A 43 -7.33 4.31 5.97
CA SER A 43 -7.67 3.68 4.69
C SER A 43 -6.76 2.49 4.35
N VAL A 44 -5.48 2.55 4.71
CA VAL A 44 -4.54 1.44 4.54
C VAL A 44 -4.88 0.29 5.47
N GLU A 45 -5.23 0.60 6.72
CA GLU A 45 -5.67 -0.41 7.69
C GLU A 45 -6.94 -1.14 7.22
N LEU A 46 -7.95 -0.40 6.75
CA LEU A 46 -9.17 -0.99 6.20
C LEU A 46 -8.89 -1.84 4.95
N LEU A 47 -8.00 -1.39 4.06
CA LEU A 47 -7.58 -2.16 2.89
C LEU A 47 -6.95 -3.49 3.30
N LEU A 48 -6.09 -3.48 4.33
CA LEU A 48 -5.45 -4.67 4.85
C LEU A 48 -6.45 -5.63 5.50
N GLN A 49 -7.37 -5.10 6.31
CA GLN A 49 -8.43 -5.90 6.94
C GLN A 49 -9.34 -6.57 5.90
N ASN A 50 -9.76 -5.83 4.87
CA ASN A 50 -10.57 -6.38 3.78
C ASN A 50 -9.84 -7.50 3.05
N LYS A 51 -8.54 -7.33 2.78
CA LYS A 51 -7.74 -8.38 2.14
C LYS A 51 -7.53 -9.60 3.03
N CYS A 52 -7.37 -9.42 4.34
CA CYS A 52 -7.33 -10.54 5.27
C CYS A 52 -8.65 -11.31 5.27
N ALA A 53 -9.79 -10.61 5.28
CA ALA A 53 -11.11 -11.22 5.24
C ALA A 53 -11.35 -11.99 3.93
N GLU A 54 -11.00 -11.41 2.77
CA GLU A 54 -11.09 -12.04 1.45
C GLU A 54 -10.29 -13.35 1.36
N LEU A 55 -9.14 -13.41 2.04
CA LEU A 55 -8.29 -14.60 2.08
C LEU A 55 -8.65 -15.58 3.21
N GLY A 56 -9.72 -15.34 3.96
CA GLY A 56 -10.10 -16.17 5.12
C GLY A 56 -9.11 -16.10 6.29
N PHE A 57 -8.24 -15.08 6.30
CA PHE A 57 -7.21 -14.91 7.31
C PHE A 57 -7.81 -14.38 8.62
N ARG A 58 -7.95 -15.27 9.60
CA ARG A 58 -8.66 -14.99 10.87
C ARG A 58 -7.91 -14.04 11.81
N LYS A 59 -6.61 -13.81 11.63
CA LYS A 59 -5.84 -12.93 12.52
C LYS A 59 -6.01 -11.47 12.11
N HIS A 60 -6.22 -10.61 13.09
CA HIS A 60 -6.27 -9.16 12.87
C HIS A 60 -4.85 -8.59 12.65
N ILE A 61 -4.51 -8.33 11.39
CA ILE A 61 -3.26 -7.65 10.99
C ILE A 61 -3.53 -6.15 10.88
N THR A 62 -2.65 -5.35 11.49
CA THR A 62 -2.59 -3.89 11.34
C THR A 62 -1.29 -3.49 10.62
N PRO A 63 -1.21 -2.28 10.03
CA PRO A 63 0.02 -1.79 9.40
C PRO A 63 1.25 -1.84 10.33
N HIS A 64 1.05 -1.58 11.64
CA HIS A 64 2.12 -1.65 12.63
C HIS A 64 2.61 -3.09 12.86
N LYS A 65 1.70 -4.08 12.95
CA LYS A 65 2.09 -5.50 13.08
C LYS A 65 2.81 -6.01 11.84
N LEU A 66 2.35 -5.61 10.65
CA LEU A 66 3.00 -5.96 9.39
C LEU A 66 4.42 -5.41 9.32
N ARG A 67 4.61 -4.13 9.70
CA ARG A 67 5.94 -3.50 9.76
C ARG A 67 6.87 -4.23 10.73
N HIS A 68 6.39 -4.60 11.92
CA HIS A 68 7.19 -5.34 12.89
C HIS A 68 7.64 -6.69 12.34
N SER A 69 6.71 -7.47 11.78
CA SER A 69 7.04 -8.76 11.16
C SER A 69 8.07 -8.63 10.05
N TYR A 70 7.94 -7.61 9.20
CA TYR A 70 8.88 -7.38 8.11
C TYR A 70 10.27 -6.96 8.63
N ALA A 71 10.32 -6.08 9.63
CA ALA A 71 11.59 -5.68 10.24
C ALA A 71 12.32 -6.88 10.84
N THR A 72 11.63 -7.76 11.58
CA THR A 72 12.22 -8.98 12.15
C THR A 72 12.64 -9.97 11.07
N HIS A 73 11.93 -10.07 9.95
CA HIS A 73 12.29 -10.96 8.84
C HIS A 73 13.50 -10.46 8.02
N MET A 74 13.81 -9.16 8.09
CA MET A 74 14.94 -8.54 7.40
C MET A 74 16.22 -8.41 8.25
N LEU A 75 16.15 -8.79 9.53
CA LEU A 75 17.34 -8.95 10.38
C LEU A 75 18.02 -10.29 10.06
#